data_AF-A0A1Y1V069-F1
#
_entry.id   AF-A0A1Y1V069-F1
#
_cell.length_a   1.000
_cell.length_b   1.000
_cell.length_c   1.000
_cell.angle_alpha   90.00
_cell.angle_beta   90.00
_cell.angle_gamma   90.00
#
_symmetry.space_group_name_H-M   'P 1'
#
loop_
_entity.id
_entity.type
_entity.pdbx_description
1 polymer ?
#
loop_
_entity_poly.entity_id
_entity_poly.type
_entity_poly.pdbx_seq_one_letter_code
_entity_poly.pdbx_strand_id
1 'polypeptide(L)' 'YAPFFSAMGCAAATVFACFGAAYGTAKSGVGISVMGVMKPDLIMKCIIPVIMAGIIGIYGLIVSVIMS' A
#
# COMPACT_ATOMS: atom_id res chain seq x y z
N TYR A 1 -26.39 14.66 -10.15
CA TYR A 1 -24.97 14.89 -10.49
C TYR A 1 -24.07 14.92 -9.25
N ALA A 2 -24.49 15.50 -8.12
CA ALA A 2 -23.71 15.48 -6.87
C ALA A 2 -23.19 14.09 -6.41
N PRO A 3 -23.99 12.99 -6.42
CA PRO A 3 -23.49 11.68 -5.96
C PRO A 3 -22.52 11.00 -6.94
N PHE A 4 -22.42 11.47 -8.18
CA PHE A 4 -21.46 10.94 -9.15
C PHE A 4 -20.03 11.32 -8.77
N PHE A 5 -19.83 12.57 -8.30
CA PHE A 5 -18.51 13.04 -7.88
C PHE A 5 -18.05 12.41 -6.55
N SER A 6 -18.97 12.10 -5.62
CA SER A 6 -18.62 11.37 -4.40
C SER A 6 -18.21 9.92 -4.69
N ALA A 7 -18.97 9.21 -5.53
CA ALA A 7 -18.62 7.85 -5.94
C ALA A 7 -17.27 7.77 -6.68
N MET A 8 -17.01 8.75 -7.56
CA MET A 8 -15.71 8.87 -8.25
C MET A 8 -14.57 9.16 -7.26
N GLY A 9 -14.82 9.96 -6.22
CA GLY A 9 -13.87 10.23 -5.15
C GLY A 9 -13.52 8.99 -4.32
N CYS A 10 -14.52 8.19 -3.92
CA CYS A 10 -14.30 6.92 -3.21
C CYS A 10 -13.51 5.92 -4.08
N ALA A 11 -13.81 5.86 -5.38
CA ALA A 11 -13.08 5.02 -6.31
C ALA A 11 -11.61 5.48 -6.44
N ALA A 12 -11.37 6.78 -6.66
CA ALA A 12 -10.03 7.33 -6.81
C ALA A 12 -9.18 7.14 -5.53
N ALA A 13 -9.73 7.44 -4.36
CA ALA A 13 -9.03 7.30 -3.08
C ALA A 13 -8.53 5.87 -2.84
N THR A 14 -9.38 4.87 -3.08
CA THR A 14 -9.01 3.46 -2.90
C THR A 14 -8.03 2.98 -3.96
N VAL A 15 -8.28 3.28 -5.25
CA VAL A 15 -7.46 2.78 -6.36
C VAL A 15 -6.03 3.31 -6.25
N PHE A 16 -5.84 4.61 -6.07
CA PHE A 16 -4.49 5.17 -6.00
C PHE A 16 -3.75 4.76 -4.72
N ALA A 17 -4.45 4.63 -3.59
CA ALA A 17 -3.84 4.14 -2.36
C ALA A 17 -3.39 2.68 -2.47
N CYS A 18 -4.25 1.80 -3.03
CA CYS A 18 -3.89 0.41 -3.29
C CYS A 18 -2.75 0.29 -4.31
N PHE A 19 -2.72 1.13 -5.33
CA PHE A 19 -1.64 1.14 -6.31
C PHE A 19 -0.30 1.54 -5.67
N GLY A 20 -0.30 2.58 -4.83
CA GLY A 20 0.87 2.99 -4.07
C GLY A 20 1.38 1.91 -3.11
N ALA A 21 0.46 1.28 -2.37
CA ALA A 21 0.78 0.17 -1.46
C ALA A 21 1.33 -1.06 -2.20
N ALA A 22 0.72 -1.43 -3.33
CA ALA A 22 1.17 -2.54 -4.16
C ALA A 22 2.55 -2.27 -4.76
N TYR A 23 2.79 -1.06 -5.26
CA TYR A 23 4.10 -0.68 -5.80
C TYR A 23 5.20 -0.67 -4.74
N GLY A 24 4.92 -0.08 -3.57
CA GLY A 24 5.85 -0.09 -2.43
C GLY A 24 6.19 -1.51 -1.99
N THR A 25 5.19 -2.39 -1.91
CA THR A 25 5.35 -3.82 -1.59
C THR A 25 6.16 -4.57 -2.65
N ALA A 26 5.89 -4.34 -3.94
CA ALA A 26 6.61 -5.00 -5.03
C ALA A 26 8.10 -4.64 -5.02
N LYS A 27 8.44 -3.36 -4.86
CA LYS A 27 9.84 -2.91 -4.82
C LYS A 27 10.58 -3.37 -3.57
N SER A 28 9.96 -3.29 -2.40
CA SER A 28 10.58 -3.79 -1.16
C SER A 28 10.68 -5.32 -1.14
N GLY A 29 9.73 -6.04 -1.76
CA GLY A 29 9.77 -7.49 -1.94
C GLY A 29 10.98 -7.98 -2.75
N VAL A 30 11.38 -7.26 -3.80
CA VAL A 30 12.61 -7.59 -4.57
C VAL A 30 13.86 -7.43 -3.71
N GLY A 31 13.93 -6.39 -2.87
CA GLY A 31 15.04 -6.20 -1.94
C GLY A 31 15.10 -7.31 -0.88
N ILE A 32 13.95 -7.71 -0.34
CA ILE A 32 13.86 -8.76 0.67
C ILE A 32 14.25 -10.12 0.09
N SER A 33 13.84 -10.46 -1.14
CA SER A 33 14.18 -11.74 -1.76
C SER A 33 15.68 -11.86 -2.04
N VAL A 34 16.35 -10.78 -2.45
CA VAL A 34 17.82 -10.76 -2.60
C VAL A 34 18.52 -10.88 -1.23
N MET A 35 18.04 -10.14 -0.23
CA MET A 35 18.60 -10.20 1.14
C MET A 35 18.39 -11.56 1.79
N GLY A 36 17.29 -12.25 1.47
CA GLY A 36 17.00 -13.59 2.00
C GLY A 36 17.99 -14.66 1.54
N VAL A 37 18.66 -14.46 0.41
CA VAL A 37 19.73 -15.35 -0.07
C VAL A 37 21.10 -14.93 0.48
N MET A 38 21.39 -13.63 0.58
CA MET A 38 22.72 -13.16 1.01
C MET A 38 22.92 -13.20 2.55
N LYS A 39 21.93 -12.74 3.33
CA LYS A 39 22.01 -12.58 4.79
C LYS A 39 20.63 -12.81 5.44
N PRO A 40 20.26 -14.07 5.72
CA PRO A 40 18.92 -14.40 6.22
C PRO A 40 18.58 -13.82 7.60
N ASP A 41 19.59 -13.54 8.44
CA ASP A 41 19.38 -12.96 9.78
C ASP A 41 18.75 -11.55 9.76
N LEU A 42 18.85 -10.86 8.62
CA LEU A 42 18.38 -9.47 8.47
C LEU A 42 16.96 -9.37 7.90
N ILE A 43 16.35 -10.48 7.46
CA ILE A 43 15.03 -10.49 6.81
C ILE A 43 13.96 -9.81 7.67
N MET A 44 13.92 -10.12 8.97
CA MET A 44 12.96 -9.54 9.93
C MET A 44 13.00 -8.01 9.97
N LYS A 45 14.19 -7.41 9.86
CA LYS A 45 14.33 -5.95 9.83
C LYS A 45 13.94 -5.37 8.47
N CYS A 46 14.17 -6.11 7.39
CA CYS A 46 13.81 -5.69 6.03
C CYS A 46 12.31 -5.72 5.74
N ILE A 47 11.47 -6.29 6.61
CA ILE A 47 10.00 -6.30 6.45
C ILE A 47 9.35 -4.94 6.79
N ILE A 48 10.01 -4.10 7.59
CA ILE A 48 9.50 -2.76 7.99
C ILE A 48 8.99 -1.92 6.79
N PRO A 49 9.73 -1.77 5.67
CA PRO A 49 9.24 -1.04 4.49
C PRO A 49 7.97 -1.63 3.85
N VAL A 50 7.77 -2.96 3.91
CA VAL A 50 6.53 -3.60 3.42
C VAL A 50 5.36 -3.20 4.31
N ILE A 51 5.55 -3.19 5.63
CA ILE A 51 4.53 -2.75 6.59
C ILE A 51 4.16 -1.29 6.33
N MET A 52 5.16 -0.42 6.13
CA MET A 52 4.92 0.99 5.83
C MET A 52 4.13 1.19 4.52
N ALA A 53 4.40 0.39 3.49
CA ALA A 53 3.62 0.40 2.25
C ALA A 53 2.18 -0.06 2.47
N GLY A 54 1.95 -1.05 3.34
CA GLY A 54 0.60 -1.53 3.68
C GLY A 54 -0.28 -0.49 4.37
N ILE A 55 0.31 0.32 5.26
CA ILE A 55 -0.44 1.37 5.99
C ILE A 55 -1.04 2.41 5.02
N ILE A 56 -0.38 2.69 3.90
CA ILE A 56 -0.89 3.61 2.86
C ILE A 56 -2.22 3.13 2.29
N GLY A 57 -2.37 1.81 2.06
CA GLY A 57 -3.63 1.23 1.58
C GLY A 57 -4.76 1.39 2.60
N ILE A 58 -4.45 1.23 3.89
CA ILE A 58 -5.42 1.42 4.98
C ILE A 58 -5.91 2.87 5.02
N TYR A 59 -5.02 3.85 4.85
CA TYR A 59 -5.41 5.26 4.80
C TYR A 59 -6.38 5.56 3.67
N GLY A 60 -6.13 5.04 2.46
CA GLY A 60 -7.06 5.22 1.33
C GLY A 60 -8.43 4.60 1.60
N LEU A 61 -8.45 3.43 2.24
CA LEU A 61 -9.70 2.73 2.58
C LEU A 61 -10.51 3.50 3.63
N ILE A 62 -9.87 4.05 4.66
CA ILE A 62 -10.53 4.89 5.68
C ILE A 62 -11.16 6.12 5.03
N VAL A 63 -10.44 6.81 4.14
CA VAL A 63 -10.95 8.01 3.46
C VAL A 63 -12.17 7.68 2.59
N SER A 64 -12.12 6.58 1.85
CA SER A 64 -13.26 6.14 1.03
C SER A 64 -14.50 5.78 1.86
N VAL A 65 -14.33 5.20 3.04
CA VAL A 65 -15.45 4.90 3.94
C VAL A 65 -16.08 6.17 4.52
N ILE A 66 -15.28 7.20 4.81
CA ILE A 66 -15.79 8.48 5.35
C ILE A 66 -16.52 9.29 4.26
N MET A 67 -16.07 9.21 3.00
CA MET A 67 -16.73 9.87 1.87
C MET A 67 -17.99 9.15 1.38
N SER A 68 -18.14 7.87 1.71
CA SER A 68 -19.27 7.03 1.29
C SER A 68 -20.57 7.36 2.03
#